data_AF-A0A7J7J7Q8-F1
#
_entry.id   AF-A0A7J7J7Q8-F1
#
_cell.length_a   1.000
_cell.length_b   1.000
_cell.length_c   1.000
_cell.angle_alpha   90.00
_cell.angle_beta   90.00
_cell.angle_gamma   90.00
#
_symmetry.space_group_name_H-M   'P 1'
#
loop_
_entity.id
_entity.type
_entity.pdbx_description
1 polymer ?
#
loop_
_entity_poly.entity_id
_entity_poly.type
_entity_poly.pdbx_seq_one_letter_code
_entity_poly.pdbx_strand_id
1 'polypeptide(L)'
;MVEMVELLIYSPPKCAVGKWNLKFDAVYVDDDVKLYPCPQTRLLLHKHTYCSMHGVKVSYHFLELYDAVYMKDETWRKEYVLNDTGKIYTGNYKQIYGRPWNFGQFESISLETALYVLNELTKIPITFRGSPTLISRKMSALVNSSDDNGILTGRWDGEYSDGVSPTKWTGSVAILQKYMETKQPVEYGQCWVFSGVMTTVCRALGIPTRSVTNFASAHDTDGSLTIDMHWDENEEHMPELDTDSVWNFHVWNECWMTRPDLQEGYGGWQAVDATPQETSDGIYCAGPASLVAIKNGNVGVTFDTPFIFAEVNADKVHWVKQKDGSVEKLFERRVVGKKISTKRAGSSRDFSVDMWNPDREDITDQYKYPEGHQRSELRFGEPMRCQQNQLLIKRVIVKRT
;
A
#
# COMPACT_ATOMS: atom_id res chain seq x y z
N MET A 1 -25.94 -8.19 -48.04
CA MET A 1 -24.67 -8.60 -47.41
C MET A 1 -24.58 -7.87 -46.09
N VAL A 2 -24.25 -8.56 -45.00
CA VAL A 2 -23.90 -7.90 -43.74
C VAL A 2 -22.41 -7.61 -43.83
N GLU A 3 -22.03 -6.35 -44.01
CA GLU A 3 -20.63 -5.94 -43.86
C GLU A 3 -20.32 -5.86 -42.38
N MET A 4 -19.29 -6.59 -41.97
CA MET A 4 -18.74 -6.51 -40.62
C MET A 4 -17.71 -5.40 -40.60
N VAL A 5 -17.83 -4.48 -39.63
CA VAL A 5 -16.84 -3.43 -39.39
C VAL A 5 -16.02 -3.83 -38.18
N GLU A 6 -14.70 -3.96 -38.36
CA GLU A 6 -13.76 -4.16 -37.26
C GLU A 6 -13.27 -2.80 -36.77
N LEU A 7 -13.43 -2.54 -35.47
CA LEU A 7 -13.02 -1.29 -34.84
C LEU A 7 -11.88 -1.56 -33.86
N LEU A 8 -10.76 -0.87 -34.06
CA LEU A 8 -9.64 -0.88 -33.14
C LEU A 8 -9.70 0.37 -32.25
N ILE A 9 -10.00 0.17 -30.96
CA ILE A 9 -10.19 1.24 -29.99
C ILE A 9 -8.95 1.32 -29.10
N TYR A 10 -8.34 2.51 -29.04
CA TYR A 10 -7.20 2.79 -28.17
C TYR A 10 -7.64 3.65 -26.99
N SER A 11 -7.23 3.26 -25.78
CA SER A 11 -7.38 4.10 -24.59
C SER A 11 -6.05 4.79 -24.25
N PRO A 12 -6.07 6.04 -23.74
CA PRO A 12 -4.84 6.70 -23.33
C PRO A 12 -4.25 6.01 -22.08
N PRO A 13 -2.91 6.00 -21.89
CA PRO A 13 -2.27 5.42 -20.70
C PRO A 13 -2.72 6.03 -19.36
N LYS A 14 -3.25 7.26 -19.40
CA LYS A 14 -3.79 7.99 -18.24
C LYS A 14 -5.31 7.83 -18.09
N CYS A 15 -5.93 6.87 -18.79
CA CYS A 15 -7.36 6.62 -18.70
C CYS A 15 -7.76 6.32 -17.25
N ALA A 16 -8.93 6.83 -16.84
CA ALA A 16 -9.43 6.57 -15.51
C ALA A 16 -9.84 5.09 -15.36
N VAL A 17 -9.47 4.50 -14.22
CA VAL A 17 -9.80 3.12 -13.89
C VAL A 17 -11.27 3.05 -13.44
N GLY A 18 -12.07 2.18 -14.05
CA GLY A 18 -13.49 2.06 -13.67
C GLY A 18 -14.31 1.13 -14.57
N LYS A 19 -15.64 1.17 -14.41
CA LYS A 19 -16.59 0.53 -15.34
C LYS A 19 -17.06 1.57 -16.35
N TRP A 20 -16.94 1.27 -17.64
CA TRP A 20 -17.32 2.19 -18.71
C TRP A 20 -18.52 1.66 -19.51
N ASN A 21 -19.21 2.55 -20.20
CA ASN A 21 -20.25 2.18 -21.16
C ASN A 21 -19.78 2.67 -22.52
N LEU A 22 -19.60 1.77 -23.49
CA LEU A 22 -19.33 2.19 -24.85
C LEU A 22 -20.64 2.33 -25.61
N LYS A 23 -20.76 3.40 -26.38
CA LYS A 23 -21.89 3.63 -27.27
C LYS A 23 -21.33 3.89 -28.66
N PHE A 24 -21.97 3.29 -29.65
CA PHE A 24 -21.72 3.59 -31.05
C PHE A 24 -22.88 4.44 -31.54
N ASP A 25 -22.57 5.60 -32.11
CA ASP A 25 -23.54 6.45 -32.78
C ASP A 25 -23.22 6.41 -34.28
N ALA A 26 -24.21 6.02 -35.10
CA ALA A 26 -24.09 6.02 -36.55
C ALA A 26 -24.77 7.27 -37.12
N VAL A 27 -24.07 7.96 -38.02
CA VAL A 27 -24.57 9.17 -38.70
C VAL A 27 -24.62 8.90 -40.19
N TYR A 28 -25.77 9.11 -40.82
CA TYR A 28 -25.87 9.17 -42.28
C TYR A 28 -25.40 10.56 -42.75
N VAL A 29 -24.47 10.57 -43.71
CA VAL A 29 -24.00 11.80 -44.37
C VAL A 29 -24.88 12.05 -45.60
N ASP A 30 -26.10 12.51 -45.35
CA ASP A 30 -26.89 13.28 -46.33
C ASP A 30 -27.06 14.71 -45.78
N ASP A 31 -27.57 15.64 -46.59
CA ASP A 31 -27.70 17.08 -46.27
C ASP A 31 -28.45 17.40 -44.94
N ASP A 32 -29.09 16.40 -44.32
CA ASP A 32 -29.65 16.43 -42.97
C ASP A 32 -28.96 15.40 -42.06
N VAL A 33 -28.22 15.85 -41.03
CA VAL A 33 -27.59 14.99 -40.02
C VAL A 33 -28.66 14.24 -39.20
N LYS A 34 -28.95 12.98 -39.55
CA LYS A 34 -29.80 12.07 -38.75
C LYS A 34 -28.93 11.14 -37.91
N LEU A 35 -29.08 11.24 -36.59
CA LEU A 35 -28.45 10.35 -35.60
C LEU A 35 -29.28 9.08 -35.40
N TYR A 36 -28.68 7.91 -35.56
CA TYR A 36 -29.30 6.62 -35.26
C TYR A 36 -28.59 5.97 -34.06
N PRO A 37 -29.23 5.93 -32.88
CA PRO A 37 -28.63 5.28 -31.72
C PRO A 37 -28.56 3.76 -31.93
N CYS A 38 -27.36 3.18 -31.87
CA CYS A 38 -27.19 1.72 -31.83
C CYS A 38 -27.45 1.18 -30.41
N PRO A 39 -27.79 -0.12 -30.26
CA PRO A 39 -27.93 -0.76 -28.96
C PRO A 39 -26.68 -0.58 -28.08
N GLN A 40 -26.86 -0.23 -26.80
CA GLN A 40 -25.76 -0.01 -25.87
C GLN A 40 -24.98 -1.30 -25.60
N THR A 41 -23.65 -1.27 -25.73
CA THR A 41 -22.76 -2.35 -25.27
C THR A 41 -21.98 -1.86 -24.05
N ARG A 42 -22.14 -2.54 -22.90
CA ARG A 42 -21.34 -2.22 -21.70
C ARG A 42 -19.90 -2.69 -21.92
N LEU A 43 -18.91 -1.83 -21.64
CA LEU A 43 -17.49 -2.17 -21.75
C LEU A 43 -16.76 -1.90 -20.44
N LEU A 44 -16.32 -2.97 -19.78
CA LEU A 44 -15.48 -2.88 -18.60
C LEU A 44 -14.06 -2.47 -19.02
N LEU A 45 -13.71 -1.18 -18.87
CA LEU A 45 -12.36 -0.65 -19.11
C LEU A 45 -11.62 -0.58 -17.77
N HIS A 46 -11.06 -1.71 -17.40
CA HIS A 46 -10.25 -1.86 -16.20
C HIS A 46 -8.83 -2.25 -16.58
N LYS A 47 -7.82 -1.82 -15.80
CA LYS A 47 -6.42 -2.19 -16.05
C LYS A 47 -6.19 -3.70 -16.12
N HIS A 48 -7.11 -4.45 -15.50
CA HIS A 48 -7.33 -5.87 -15.71
C HIS A 48 -8.79 -6.13 -16.07
N THR A 49 -9.09 -6.36 -17.35
CA THR A 49 -9.98 -7.47 -17.71
C THR A 49 -9.86 -7.85 -19.17
N TYR A 50 -9.64 -9.15 -19.41
CA TYR A 50 -10.07 -9.83 -20.62
C TYR A 50 -11.61 -9.88 -20.60
N CYS A 51 -12.29 -8.90 -21.21
CA CYS A 51 -13.74 -8.95 -21.36
C CYS A 51 -14.09 -9.61 -22.69
N SER A 52 -14.22 -10.93 -22.68
CA SER A 52 -14.91 -11.66 -23.75
C SER A 52 -16.43 -11.47 -23.60
N MET A 53 -16.93 -10.27 -23.83
CA MET A 53 -18.31 -10.08 -24.24
C MET A 53 -18.30 -9.29 -25.55
N HIS A 54 -18.87 -9.88 -26.60
CA HIS A 54 -19.01 -9.29 -27.94
C HIS A 54 -17.71 -9.13 -28.77
N GLY A 55 -16.69 -9.96 -28.54
CA GLY A 55 -15.51 -10.02 -29.42
C GLY A 55 -14.47 -8.91 -29.21
N VAL A 56 -14.55 -8.13 -28.13
CA VAL A 56 -13.53 -7.14 -27.77
C VAL A 56 -12.34 -7.85 -27.10
N LYS A 57 -11.14 -7.72 -27.67
CA LYS A 57 -9.88 -8.07 -27.01
C LYS A 57 -9.31 -6.82 -26.34
N VAL A 58 -9.13 -6.86 -25.02
CA VAL A 58 -8.50 -5.78 -24.25
C VAL A 58 -7.07 -6.20 -23.90
N SER A 59 -6.08 -5.37 -24.23
CA SER A 59 -4.69 -5.53 -23.80
C SER A 59 -4.46 -4.92 -22.42
N TYR A 60 -3.54 -5.50 -21.66
CA TYR A 60 -3.24 -5.11 -20.28
C TYR A 60 -2.46 -3.79 -20.19
N HIS A 61 -2.94 -2.82 -19.39
CA HIS A 61 -2.31 -1.49 -19.27
C HIS A 61 -0.91 -1.48 -18.63
N PHE A 62 -0.57 -2.45 -17.77
CA PHE A 62 0.76 -2.53 -17.13
C PHE A 62 1.90 -2.91 -18.10
N LEU A 63 1.58 -3.24 -19.36
CA LEU A 63 2.55 -3.48 -20.43
C LEU A 63 2.90 -2.19 -21.21
N GLU A 64 2.15 -1.11 -21.01
CA GLU A 64 2.33 0.14 -21.75
C GLU A 64 3.41 1.01 -21.10
N LEU A 65 4.46 1.34 -21.87
CA LEU A 65 5.64 2.09 -21.41
C LEU A 65 5.29 3.43 -20.72
N TYR A 66 4.15 4.02 -21.07
CA TYR A 66 3.70 5.32 -20.59
C TYR A 66 2.65 5.25 -19.48
N ASP A 67 2.28 4.05 -19.00
CA ASP A 67 1.44 3.93 -17.79
C ASP A 67 2.31 4.22 -16.54
N ALA A 68 1.74 4.97 -15.60
CA ALA A 68 2.34 5.25 -14.30
C ALA A 68 2.70 3.99 -13.50
N VAL A 69 2.10 2.83 -13.79
CA VAL A 69 2.43 1.54 -13.14
C VAL A 69 3.22 0.58 -14.02
N TYR A 70 3.84 1.07 -15.11
CA TYR A 70 4.64 0.26 -16.01
C TYR A 70 5.76 -0.48 -15.27
N MET A 71 5.78 -1.81 -15.41
CA MET A 71 6.77 -2.69 -14.80
C MET A 71 7.47 -3.48 -15.91
N LYS A 72 8.73 -3.15 -16.21
CA LYS A 72 9.49 -3.70 -17.35
C LYS A 72 9.79 -5.20 -17.23
N ASP A 73 10.03 -5.71 -16.04
CA ASP A 73 10.42 -7.10 -15.80
C ASP A 73 9.20 -8.04 -15.87
N GLU A 74 9.28 -9.07 -16.72
CA GLU A 74 8.17 -10.02 -16.92
C GLU A 74 7.95 -10.94 -15.72
N THR A 75 9.02 -11.35 -15.05
CA THR A 75 8.97 -12.19 -13.84
C THR A 75 8.28 -11.42 -12.73
N TRP A 76 8.57 -10.12 -12.60
CA TRP A 76 7.90 -9.24 -11.65
C TRP A 76 6.43 -9.01 -12.00
N ARG A 77 6.08 -8.82 -13.27
CA ARG A 77 4.66 -8.74 -13.69
C ARG A 77 3.91 -10.02 -13.34
N LYS A 78 4.52 -11.18 -13.60
CA LYS A 78 3.93 -12.48 -13.25
C LYS A 78 3.69 -12.60 -11.74
N GLU A 79 4.62 -12.17 -10.90
CA GLU A 79 4.48 -12.27 -9.45
C GLU A 79 3.58 -11.21 -8.83
N TYR A 80 3.81 -9.94 -9.15
CA TYR A 80 3.23 -8.79 -8.42
C TYR A 80 1.91 -8.30 -8.99
N VAL A 81 1.48 -8.88 -10.12
CA VAL A 81 0.20 -8.57 -10.76
C VAL A 81 -0.60 -9.84 -10.99
N LEU A 82 0.00 -10.84 -11.65
CA LEU A 82 -0.73 -12.01 -12.14
C LEU A 82 -0.77 -13.20 -11.17
N ASN A 83 0.07 -13.24 -10.14
CA ASN A 83 0.02 -14.34 -9.19
C ASN A 83 -1.10 -14.08 -8.19
N ASP A 84 -2.06 -14.98 -8.09
CA ASP A 84 -3.24 -14.89 -7.22
C ASP A 84 -3.06 -15.59 -5.88
N THR A 85 -1.90 -16.20 -5.68
CA THR A 85 -1.49 -16.82 -4.43
C THR A 85 -0.14 -16.25 -4.01
N GLY A 86 0.09 -16.17 -2.71
CA GLY A 86 1.31 -15.62 -2.16
C GLY A 86 1.66 -16.21 -0.81
N LYS A 87 2.64 -15.58 -0.17
CA LYS A 87 3.13 -15.94 1.16
C LYS A 87 3.40 -14.65 1.92
N ILE A 88 2.91 -14.56 3.15
CA ILE A 88 3.13 -13.45 4.06
C ILE A 88 3.97 -13.96 5.22
N TYR A 89 5.10 -13.32 5.50
CA TYR A 89 6.02 -13.78 6.53
C TYR A 89 5.58 -13.27 7.92
N THR A 90 5.70 -14.11 8.93
CA THR A 90 5.31 -13.83 10.32
C THR A 90 6.31 -14.46 11.29
N GLY A 91 6.08 -14.34 12.60
CA GLY A 91 6.96 -14.89 13.64
C GLY A 91 7.82 -13.81 14.27
N ASN A 92 9.13 -14.01 14.34
CA ASN A 92 10.08 -12.98 14.79
C ASN A 92 11.37 -13.06 13.97
N TYR A 93 12.26 -12.07 14.09
CA TYR A 93 13.47 -12.01 13.27
C TYR A 93 14.42 -13.22 13.45
N LYS A 94 14.30 -14.01 14.53
CA LYS A 94 15.07 -15.24 14.76
C LYS A 94 14.37 -16.48 14.20
N GLN A 95 13.05 -16.49 14.18
CA GLN A 95 12.20 -17.60 13.73
C GLN A 95 11.09 -17.07 12.81
N ILE A 96 11.39 -17.08 11.51
CA ILE A 96 10.50 -16.57 10.46
C ILE A 96 9.70 -17.74 9.86
N TYR A 97 8.40 -17.55 9.73
CA TYR A 97 7.48 -18.49 9.11
C TYR A 97 6.77 -17.85 7.93
N GLY A 98 6.59 -18.62 6.85
CA GLY A 98 5.79 -18.22 5.71
C GLY A 98 4.35 -18.68 5.83
N ARG A 99 3.39 -17.77 5.80
CA ARG A 99 1.95 -18.09 5.78
C ARG A 99 1.42 -17.99 4.36
N PRO A 100 1.00 -19.11 3.72
CA PRO A 100 0.32 -19.05 2.44
C PRO A 100 -0.93 -18.16 2.51
N TRP A 101 -1.16 -17.38 1.46
CA TRP A 101 -2.32 -16.51 1.35
C TRP A 101 -2.94 -16.59 -0.04
N ASN A 102 -4.25 -16.81 -0.11
CA ASN A 102 -5.00 -16.70 -1.35
C ASN A 102 -5.43 -15.24 -1.57
N PHE A 103 -4.74 -14.52 -2.46
CA PHE A 103 -5.14 -13.17 -2.83
C PHE A 103 -6.43 -13.21 -3.66
N GLY A 104 -6.51 -14.10 -4.66
CA GLY A 104 -7.73 -14.35 -5.43
C GLY A 104 -8.26 -13.13 -6.19
N GLN A 105 -7.38 -12.26 -6.72
CA GLN A 105 -7.81 -11.04 -7.43
C GLN A 105 -8.59 -11.29 -8.73
N PHE A 106 -8.56 -12.51 -9.28
CA PHE A 106 -9.34 -12.91 -10.46
C PHE A 106 -10.70 -13.50 -10.14
N GLU A 107 -11.00 -13.77 -8.87
CA GLU A 107 -12.36 -14.05 -8.44
C GLU A 107 -13.22 -12.80 -8.66
N SER A 108 -14.43 -12.98 -9.20
CA SER A 108 -15.29 -11.86 -9.62
C SER A 108 -15.51 -10.85 -8.49
N ILE A 109 -15.65 -11.36 -7.25
CA ILE A 109 -15.88 -10.56 -6.06
C ILE A 109 -14.74 -9.59 -5.76
N SER A 110 -13.49 -9.97 -6.06
CA SER A 110 -12.32 -9.15 -5.74
C SER A 110 -12.31 -7.87 -6.55
N LEU A 111 -12.50 -7.99 -7.86
CA LEU A 111 -12.62 -6.85 -8.76
C LEU A 111 -13.88 -6.04 -8.49
N GLU A 112 -15.01 -6.69 -8.21
CA GLU A 112 -16.26 -6.01 -7.89
C GLU A 112 -16.13 -5.15 -6.64
N THR A 113 -15.50 -5.69 -5.58
CA THR A 113 -15.25 -4.97 -4.33
C THR A 113 -14.30 -3.81 -4.55
N ALA A 114 -13.18 -4.04 -5.23
CA ALA A 114 -12.20 -2.98 -5.51
C ALA A 114 -12.83 -1.81 -6.29
N LEU A 115 -13.69 -2.12 -7.28
CA LEU A 115 -14.42 -1.10 -8.03
C LEU A 115 -15.52 -0.43 -7.21
N TYR A 116 -16.23 -1.14 -6.35
CA TYR A 116 -17.21 -0.56 -5.43
C TYR A 116 -16.54 0.45 -4.50
N VAL A 117 -15.46 0.05 -3.82
CA VAL A 117 -14.70 0.94 -2.93
C VAL A 117 -14.17 2.15 -3.71
N LEU A 118 -13.55 1.92 -4.88
CA LEU A 118 -13.04 2.99 -5.74
C LEU A 118 -14.13 3.98 -6.15
N ASN A 119 -15.30 3.50 -6.55
CA ASN A 119 -16.34 4.35 -7.13
C ASN A 119 -17.18 5.06 -6.08
N GLU A 120 -17.55 4.35 -5.01
CA GLU A 120 -18.55 4.80 -4.04
C GLU A 120 -17.90 5.41 -2.78
N LEU A 121 -16.73 4.93 -2.37
CA LEU A 121 -16.16 5.28 -1.06
C LEU A 121 -14.96 6.23 -1.14
N THR A 122 -14.07 6.08 -2.13
CA THR A 122 -12.86 6.93 -2.21
C THR A 122 -13.14 8.42 -2.39
N LYS A 123 -14.30 8.75 -2.97
CA LYS A 123 -14.68 10.10 -3.40
C LYS A 123 -13.66 10.76 -4.35
N ILE A 124 -12.76 9.98 -4.96
CA ILE A 124 -11.83 10.48 -5.98
C ILE A 124 -12.67 10.85 -7.22
N PRO A 125 -12.56 12.08 -7.74
CA PRO A 125 -13.24 12.46 -8.98
C PRO A 125 -12.77 11.56 -10.14
N ILE A 126 -13.66 11.18 -11.05
CA ILE A 126 -13.35 10.25 -12.15
C ILE A 126 -12.08 10.65 -12.91
N THR A 127 -11.86 11.94 -13.16
CA THR A 127 -10.68 12.47 -13.85
C THR A 127 -9.35 12.15 -13.18
N PHE A 128 -9.35 11.85 -11.87
CA PHE A 128 -8.17 11.50 -11.08
C PHE A 128 -8.05 10.01 -10.79
N ARG A 129 -9.02 9.18 -11.20
CA ARG A 129 -8.98 7.70 -11.01
C ARG A 129 -7.99 7.00 -11.94
N GLY A 130 -7.18 7.74 -12.70
CA GLY A 130 -6.00 7.20 -13.39
C GLY A 130 -4.72 7.27 -12.54
N SER A 131 -4.75 7.94 -11.37
CA SER A 131 -3.58 8.15 -10.52
C SER A 131 -3.38 6.99 -9.53
N PRO A 132 -2.35 6.14 -9.69
CA PRO A 132 -2.07 5.07 -8.73
C PRO A 132 -1.68 5.63 -7.35
N THR A 133 -1.10 6.83 -7.29
CA THR A 133 -0.76 7.52 -6.04
C THR A 133 -2.02 7.83 -5.22
N LEU A 134 -3.04 8.41 -5.84
CA LEU A 134 -4.29 8.75 -5.14
C LEU A 134 -5.10 7.49 -4.82
N ILE A 135 -5.14 6.53 -5.74
CA ILE A 135 -5.84 5.25 -5.52
C ILE A 135 -5.21 4.51 -4.34
N SER A 136 -3.89 4.33 -4.31
CA SER A 136 -3.22 3.60 -3.23
C SER A 136 -3.40 4.28 -1.87
N ARG A 137 -3.28 5.62 -1.80
CA ARG A 137 -3.54 6.39 -0.57
C ARG A 137 -4.98 6.25 -0.06
N LYS A 138 -5.98 6.26 -0.96
CA LYS A 138 -7.38 6.09 -0.53
C LYS A 138 -7.71 4.64 -0.20
N MET A 139 -7.09 3.69 -0.88
CA MET A 139 -7.25 2.28 -0.55
C MET A 139 -6.62 1.92 0.78
N SER A 140 -5.49 2.52 1.18
CA SER A 140 -4.95 2.28 2.53
C SER A 140 -5.90 2.71 3.64
N ALA A 141 -6.61 3.83 3.47
CA ALA A 141 -7.69 4.22 4.39
C ALA A 141 -8.86 3.23 4.36
N LEU A 142 -9.40 2.94 3.17
CA LEU A 142 -10.66 2.20 3.03
C LEU A 142 -10.57 0.67 3.15
N VAL A 143 -9.36 0.13 3.22
CA VAL A 143 -9.15 -1.28 3.55
C VAL A 143 -9.35 -1.50 5.06
N ASN A 144 -9.05 -0.50 5.90
CA ASN A 144 -9.50 -0.49 7.29
C ASN A 144 -10.84 0.25 7.43
N SER A 145 -11.42 0.19 8.63
CA SER A 145 -12.73 0.78 8.90
C SER A 145 -12.73 1.80 10.05
N SER A 146 -11.57 2.36 10.39
CA SER A 146 -11.43 3.18 11.60
C SER A 146 -12.15 4.52 11.50
N ASP A 147 -12.13 5.14 10.32
CA ASP A 147 -12.74 6.47 10.08
C ASP A 147 -13.90 6.43 9.10
N ASP A 148 -13.85 5.50 8.17
CA ASP A 148 -14.84 5.26 7.15
C ASP A 148 -15.32 3.80 7.23
N ASN A 149 -16.53 3.50 6.77
CA ASN A 149 -17.08 2.12 6.77
C ASN A 149 -16.37 1.24 5.71
N GLY A 150 -15.05 1.21 5.73
CA GLY A 150 -14.19 0.43 4.85
C GLY A 150 -14.25 -1.06 5.17
N ILE A 151 -13.32 -1.82 4.61
CA ILE A 151 -13.50 -3.27 4.43
C ILE A 151 -13.40 -4.06 5.74
N LEU A 152 -12.43 -3.74 6.61
CA LEU A 152 -12.02 -4.63 7.68
C LEU A 152 -11.83 -3.88 9.00
N THR A 153 -12.39 -4.43 10.08
CA THR A 153 -12.21 -3.91 11.44
C THR A 153 -11.00 -4.55 12.09
N GLY A 154 -10.07 -3.74 12.61
CA GLY A 154 -8.87 -4.22 13.31
C GLY A 154 -9.15 -4.60 14.77
N ARG A 155 -8.53 -5.68 15.27
CA ARG A 155 -8.62 -6.05 16.70
C ARG A 155 -7.41 -6.83 17.19
N TRP A 156 -6.88 -6.45 18.35
CA TRP A 156 -5.64 -7.00 18.95
C TRP A 156 -5.76 -7.44 20.41
N ASP A 157 -6.95 -7.34 21.02
CA ASP A 157 -7.19 -7.65 22.44
C ASP A 157 -7.22 -9.16 22.77
N GLY A 158 -7.25 -10.03 21.76
CA GLY A 158 -7.34 -11.48 21.94
C GLY A 158 -8.77 -12.03 22.00
N GLU A 159 -9.79 -11.17 22.02
CA GLU A 159 -11.19 -11.52 22.18
C GLU A 159 -11.95 -11.36 20.86
N TYR A 160 -12.34 -12.48 20.24
CA TYR A 160 -12.94 -12.51 18.90
C TYR A 160 -14.24 -13.31 18.83
N SER A 161 -14.99 -13.40 19.93
CA SER A 161 -16.18 -14.25 20.04
C SER A 161 -17.37 -13.78 19.18
N ASP A 162 -17.41 -12.49 18.88
CA ASP A 162 -18.39 -11.77 18.06
C ASP A 162 -18.02 -11.72 16.56
N GLY A 163 -16.78 -12.10 16.21
CA GLY A 163 -16.28 -12.04 14.83
C GLY A 163 -15.46 -13.25 14.42
N VAL A 164 -14.64 -13.09 13.38
CA VAL A 164 -13.68 -14.10 12.95
C VAL A 164 -12.30 -13.70 13.46
N SER A 165 -11.67 -14.58 14.24
CA SER A 165 -10.29 -14.36 14.69
C SER A 165 -9.36 -14.10 13.49
N PRO A 166 -8.49 -13.07 13.55
CA PRO A 166 -7.57 -12.71 12.46
C PRO A 166 -6.67 -13.86 11.96
N THR A 167 -6.38 -14.83 12.83
CA THR A 167 -5.56 -16.03 12.53
C THR A 167 -6.31 -17.11 11.74
N LYS A 168 -7.64 -17.02 11.60
CA LYS A 168 -8.44 -17.98 10.83
C LYS A 168 -8.49 -17.68 9.33
N TRP A 169 -8.29 -16.42 8.93
CA TRP A 169 -8.31 -16.05 7.52
C TRP A 169 -7.14 -16.66 6.75
N THR A 170 -7.41 -17.32 5.63
CA THR A 170 -6.39 -17.91 4.73
C THR A 170 -6.30 -17.20 3.39
N GLY A 171 -7.09 -16.15 3.18
CA GLY A 171 -7.17 -15.42 1.92
C GLY A 171 -8.16 -14.25 1.99
N SER A 172 -8.09 -13.38 1.00
CA SER A 172 -8.87 -12.15 0.93
C SER A 172 -10.30 -12.37 0.41
N VAL A 173 -10.51 -13.38 -0.43
CA VAL A 173 -11.78 -13.61 -1.15
C VAL A 173 -12.99 -13.71 -0.20
N ALA A 174 -12.87 -14.48 0.88
CA ALA A 174 -13.96 -14.66 1.85
C ALA A 174 -14.29 -13.35 2.62
N ILE A 175 -13.27 -12.54 2.89
CA ILE A 175 -13.44 -11.22 3.53
C ILE A 175 -14.20 -10.30 2.57
N LEU A 176 -13.75 -10.20 1.32
CA LEU A 176 -14.37 -9.34 0.31
C LEU A 176 -15.82 -9.77 0.00
N GLN A 177 -16.09 -11.08 -0.04
CA GLN A 177 -17.44 -11.62 -0.19
C GLN A 177 -18.36 -11.17 0.96
N LYS A 178 -17.94 -11.38 2.21
CA LYS A 178 -18.72 -10.98 3.39
C LYS A 178 -18.94 -9.46 3.43
N TYR A 179 -17.92 -8.67 3.08
CA TYR A 179 -18.03 -7.22 2.98
C TYR A 179 -19.05 -6.82 1.91
N MET A 180 -19.03 -7.46 0.73
CA MET A 180 -19.94 -7.09 -0.35
C MET A 180 -21.39 -7.53 -0.11
N GLU A 181 -21.63 -8.62 0.61
CA GLU A 181 -22.96 -9.08 0.99
C GLU A 181 -23.64 -8.13 2.00
N THR A 182 -22.87 -7.58 2.92
CA THR A 182 -23.39 -6.76 4.03
C THR A 182 -23.21 -5.27 3.81
N LYS A 183 -22.22 -4.87 3.01
CA LYS A 183 -21.67 -3.50 2.92
C LYS A 183 -21.27 -2.94 4.28
N GLN A 184 -20.87 -3.80 5.21
CA GLN A 184 -20.42 -3.44 6.55
C GLN A 184 -19.01 -3.97 6.77
N PRO A 185 -18.18 -3.28 7.59
CA PRO A 185 -16.84 -3.74 7.94
C PRO A 185 -16.82 -5.20 8.45
N VAL A 186 -15.83 -5.96 7.99
CA VAL A 186 -15.67 -7.36 8.36
C VAL A 186 -14.79 -7.49 9.60
N GLU A 187 -15.30 -8.20 10.59
CA GLU A 187 -14.63 -8.46 11.86
C GLU A 187 -13.95 -9.85 11.83
N TYR A 188 -12.65 -10.01 12.12
CA TYR A 188 -11.62 -9.00 12.43
C TYR A 188 -10.33 -9.21 11.61
N GLY A 189 -9.48 -8.19 11.59
CA GLY A 189 -8.16 -8.19 10.96
C GLY A 189 -7.03 -7.78 11.89
N GLN A 190 -5.82 -8.16 11.49
CA GLN A 190 -4.54 -7.61 11.98
C GLN A 190 -3.66 -7.30 10.76
N CYS A 191 -2.46 -6.74 10.96
CA CYS A 191 -1.61 -6.20 9.88
C CYS A 191 -1.45 -7.12 8.65
N TRP A 192 -1.21 -8.42 8.83
CA TRP A 192 -1.10 -9.35 7.71
C TRP A 192 -2.41 -9.57 6.95
N VAL A 193 -3.56 -9.45 7.62
CA VAL A 193 -4.88 -9.56 6.99
C VAL A 193 -5.17 -8.30 6.18
N PHE A 194 -4.88 -7.11 6.74
CA PHE A 194 -4.94 -5.84 6.01
C PHE A 194 -4.04 -5.87 4.77
N SER A 195 -2.79 -6.31 4.92
CA SER A 195 -1.85 -6.46 3.80
C SER A 195 -2.34 -7.45 2.74
N GLY A 196 -2.96 -8.55 3.14
CA GLY A 196 -3.57 -9.52 2.24
C GLY A 196 -4.71 -8.92 1.40
N VAL A 197 -5.65 -8.22 2.06
CA VAL A 197 -6.78 -7.54 1.42
C VAL A 197 -6.29 -6.42 0.50
N MET A 198 -5.36 -5.58 0.98
CA MET A 198 -4.78 -4.48 0.22
C MET A 198 -4.07 -4.97 -1.04
N THR A 199 -3.31 -6.06 -0.95
CA THR A 199 -2.67 -6.69 -2.12
C THR A 199 -3.72 -7.13 -3.14
N THR A 200 -4.79 -7.79 -2.69
CA THR A 200 -5.87 -8.26 -3.58
C THR A 200 -6.53 -7.11 -4.32
N VAL A 201 -6.95 -6.04 -3.62
CA VAL A 201 -7.67 -4.94 -4.27
C VAL A 201 -6.76 -4.13 -5.19
N CYS A 202 -5.49 -3.89 -4.81
CA CYS A 202 -4.55 -3.18 -5.68
C CYS A 202 -4.19 -3.98 -6.95
N ARG A 203 -3.93 -5.30 -6.81
CA ARG A 203 -3.68 -6.18 -7.97
C ARG A 203 -4.90 -6.29 -8.86
N ALA A 204 -6.11 -6.36 -8.30
CA ALA A 204 -7.35 -6.33 -9.08
C ALA A 204 -7.46 -5.04 -9.90
N LEU A 205 -7.09 -3.89 -9.32
CA LEU A 205 -6.98 -2.58 -9.99
C LEU A 205 -5.80 -2.43 -10.95
N GLY A 206 -4.95 -3.46 -11.09
CA GLY A 206 -3.78 -3.45 -11.97
C GLY A 206 -2.60 -2.63 -11.47
N ILE A 207 -2.55 -2.34 -10.16
CA ILE A 207 -1.37 -1.78 -9.52
C ILE A 207 -0.50 -2.96 -9.08
N PRO A 208 0.75 -3.09 -9.55
CA PRO A 208 1.63 -4.15 -9.07
C PRO A 208 1.92 -3.94 -7.58
N THR A 209 1.64 -4.96 -6.78
CA THR A 209 1.68 -4.85 -5.31
C THR A 209 2.27 -6.11 -4.68
N ARG A 210 3.08 -5.96 -3.62
CA ARG A 210 3.58 -7.08 -2.81
C ARG A 210 3.40 -6.81 -1.32
N SER A 211 3.13 -7.85 -0.53
CA SER A 211 3.17 -7.78 0.93
C SER A 211 4.62 -7.75 1.41
N VAL A 212 4.89 -6.96 2.44
CA VAL A 212 6.21 -6.82 3.05
C VAL A 212 6.08 -6.96 4.56
N THR A 213 6.92 -7.80 5.14
CA THR A 213 7.00 -8.01 6.59
C THR A 213 8.26 -7.35 7.12
N ASN A 214 8.13 -6.48 8.10
CA ASN A 214 9.22 -5.94 8.90
C ASN A 214 9.27 -6.63 10.26
N PHE A 215 10.41 -7.19 10.66
CA PHE A 215 10.56 -7.79 12.00
C PHE A 215 11.21 -6.83 12.97
N ALA A 216 10.81 -6.88 14.25
CA ALA A 216 11.13 -5.82 15.21
C ALA A 216 10.70 -4.45 14.65
N SER A 217 9.41 -4.32 14.31
CA SER A 217 8.89 -3.08 13.73
C SER A 217 8.65 -2.06 14.83
N ALA A 218 9.22 -0.88 14.69
CA ALA A 218 8.95 0.22 15.61
C ALA A 218 7.52 0.74 15.36
N HIS A 219 6.83 1.17 16.41
CA HIS A 219 5.59 1.93 16.34
C HIS A 219 5.80 3.19 17.17
N ASP A 220 6.20 4.25 16.48
CA ASP A 220 6.45 5.59 17.01
C ASP A 220 5.14 6.38 16.95
N THR A 221 4.65 6.78 18.12
CA THR A 221 3.33 7.39 18.32
C THR A 221 3.38 8.91 18.45
N ASP A 222 4.57 9.49 18.64
CA ASP A 222 4.75 10.93 18.85
C ASP A 222 5.53 11.63 17.72
N GLY A 223 6.02 10.84 16.74
CA GLY A 223 6.75 11.32 15.58
C GLY A 223 8.17 11.78 15.91
N SER A 224 8.72 11.33 17.04
CA SER A 224 10.09 11.60 17.48
C SER A 224 11.15 10.91 16.61
N LEU A 225 10.75 9.88 15.85
CA LEU A 225 11.63 8.92 15.16
C LEU A 225 12.52 8.13 16.13
N THR A 226 12.14 8.09 17.41
CA THR A 226 12.70 7.24 18.45
C THR A 226 11.61 6.30 18.99
N ILE A 227 12.04 5.33 19.80
CA ILE A 227 11.13 4.51 20.61
C ILE A 227 11.53 4.74 22.04
N ASP A 228 10.69 5.44 22.77
CA ASP A 228 11.01 5.94 24.10
C ASP A 228 10.51 4.96 25.18
N MET A 229 11.41 4.56 26.07
CA MET A 229 11.14 3.65 27.19
C MET A 229 11.53 4.29 28.51
N HIS A 230 10.64 4.30 29.48
CA HIS A 230 10.85 4.98 30.77
C HIS A 230 11.13 3.99 31.91
N TRP A 231 12.09 4.36 32.76
CA TRP A 231 12.54 3.58 33.91
C TRP A 231 12.63 4.47 35.14
N ASP A 232 12.17 3.95 36.28
CA ASP A 232 12.20 4.66 37.56
C ASP A 232 13.59 4.63 38.22
N GLU A 233 13.71 5.27 39.39
CA GLU A 233 14.94 5.30 40.19
C GLU A 233 15.44 3.95 40.74
N ASN A 234 14.67 2.89 40.57
CA ASN A 234 15.01 1.52 40.93
C ASN A 234 15.27 0.62 39.70
N GLU A 235 15.35 1.22 38.51
CA GLU A 235 15.45 0.52 37.22
C GLU A 235 14.22 -0.36 36.91
N GLU A 236 13.07 -0.05 37.51
CA GLU A 236 11.80 -0.68 37.20
C GLU A 236 11.13 0.02 36.00
N HIS A 237 10.56 -0.78 35.09
CA HIS A 237 9.92 -0.29 33.87
C HIS A 237 8.62 0.46 34.21
N MET A 238 8.41 1.62 33.59
CA MET A 238 7.23 2.48 33.76
C MET A 238 6.33 2.46 32.52
N PRO A 239 5.56 1.38 32.27
CA PRO A 239 4.77 1.22 31.05
C PRO A 239 3.68 2.29 30.87
N GLU A 240 3.26 2.97 31.93
CA GLU A 240 2.29 4.06 31.88
C GLU A 240 2.81 5.33 31.19
N LEU A 241 4.14 5.46 31.02
CA LEU A 241 4.77 6.56 30.30
C LEU A 241 5.12 6.20 28.84
N ASP A 242 5.06 4.91 28.49
CA ASP A 242 5.47 4.41 27.18
C ASP A 242 4.25 4.26 26.27
N THR A 243 4.12 5.16 25.30
CA THR A 243 3.12 5.05 24.23
C THR A 243 3.66 4.29 23.01
N ASP A 244 4.98 4.27 22.84
CA ASP A 244 5.65 3.58 21.75
C ASP A 244 5.79 2.07 22.00
N SER A 245 5.99 1.31 20.92
CA SER A 245 6.21 -0.13 21.05
C SER A 245 7.10 -0.70 19.94
N VAL A 246 7.64 -1.89 20.18
CA VAL A 246 8.33 -2.69 19.14
C VAL A 246 7.56 -3.98 18.93
N TRP A 247 6.97 -4.12 17.75
CA TRP A 247 6.20 -5.28 17.37
C TRP A 247 7.13 -6.40 16.92
N ASN A 248 6.80 -7.65 17.28
CA ASN A 248 7.55 -8.83 16.81
C ASN A 248 7.74 -8.81 15.29
N PHE A 249 6.66 -8.47 14.60
CA PHE A 249 6.64 -8.12 13.19
C PHE A 249 5.44 -7.22 12.88
N HIS A 250 5.55 -6.48 11.79
CA HIS A 250 4.46 -5.73 11.19
C HIS A 250 4.45 -5.99 9.67
N VAL A 251 3.28 -5.88 9.04
CA VAL A 251 3.10 -6.19 7.62
C VAL A 251 2.37 -5.06 6.92
N TRP A 252 2.97 -4.51 5.87
CA TRP A 252 2.37 -3.53 4.97
C TRP A 252 2.44 -3.98 3.51
N ASN A 253 2.23 -3.07 2.57
CA ASN A 253 2.29 -3.31 1.14
C ASN A 253 3.29 -2.39 0.46
N GLU A 254 3.91 -2.86 -0.62
CA GLU A 254 4.58 -1.99 -1.57
C GLU A 254 3.80 -1.97 -2.88
N CYS A 255 3.52 -0.78 -3.40
CA CYS A 255 2.86 -0.57 -4.69
C CYS A 255 3.85 0.05 -5.67
N TRP A 256 3.98 -0.52 -6.87
CA TRP A 256 4.88 -0.02 -7.91
C TRP A 256 4.22 1.09 -8.72
N MET A 257 4.83 2.28 -8.72
CA MET A 257 4.37 3.40 -9.54
C MET A 257 5.44 4.48 -9.74
N THR A 258 5.26 5.29 -10.77
CA THR A 258 5.93 6.59 -10.89
C THR A 258 5.37 7.59 -9.87
N ARG A 259 6.18 8.58 -9.47
CA ARG A 259 5.79 9.68 -8.57
C ARG A 259 5.93 11.05 -9.24
N PRO A 260 5.05 11.39 -10.21
CA PRO A 260 5.11 12.68 -10.91
C PRO A 260 4.80 13.88 -10.02
N ASP A 261 4.26 13.63 -8.81
CA ASP A 261 4.05 14.60 -7.74
C ASP A 261 5.34 14.94 -6.96
N LEU A 262 6.41 14.17 -7.14
CA LEU A 262 7.71 14.35 -6.49
C LEU A 262 8.81 14.69 -7.50
N GLN A 263 10.00 15.02 -7.00
CA GLN A 263 11.19 15.13 -7.83
C GLN A 263 11.53 13.78 -8.50
N GLU A 264 12.16 13.85 -9.67
CA GLU A 264 12.67 12.66 -10.36
C GLU A 264 13.56 11.82 -9.44
N GLY A 265 13.38 10.49 -9.51
CA GLY A 265 14.13 9.51 -8.69
C GLY A 265 13.33 8.87 -7.55
N TYR A 266 12.15 9.39 -7.19
CA TYR A 266 11.32 8.81 -6.11
C TYR A 266 10.27 7.77 -6.57
N GLY A 267 10.23 7.43 -7.86
CA GLY A 267 9.38 6.36 -8.38
C GLY A 267 9.84 4.94 -8.00
N GLY A 268 9.13 3.93 -8.49
CA GLY A 268 9.38 2.53 -8.18
C GLY A 268 8.46 2.04 -7.04
N TRP A 269 8.98 1.22 -6.13
CA TRP A 269 8.22 0.73 -4.98
C TRP A 269 7.90 1.86 -3.99
N GLN A 270 6.63 1.92 -3.60
CA GLN A 270 6.12 2.85 -2.59
C GLN A 270 5.51 2.05 -1.43
N ALA A 271 5.95 2.29 -0.20
CA ALA A 271 5.36 1.70 0.99
C ALA A 271 3.96 2.31 1.24
N VAL A 272 2.98 1.44 1.45
CA VAL A 272 1.57 1.77 1.68
C VAL A 272 1.07 0.83 2.77
N ASP A 273 0.55 1.37 3.86
CA ASP A 273 0.06 0.57 4.98
C ASP A 273 -1.42 0.89 5.26
N ALA A 274 -2.23 -0.17 5.24
CA ALA A 274 -3.66 -0.12 5.51
C ALA A 274 -3.98 -0.44 6.97
N THR A 275 -2.99 -0.82 7.78
CA THR A 275 -3.17 -1.05 9.20
C THR A 275 -3.36 0.30 9.91
N PRO A 276 -4.44 0.48 10.70
CA PRO A 276 -4.69 1.74 11.38
C PRO A 276 -3.77 1.88 12.61
N GLN A 277 -2.54 2.35 12.38
CA GLN A 277 -1.53 2.65 13.39
C GLN A 277 -1.60 4.13 13.79
N GLU A 278 -1.13 4.99 12.90
CA GLU A 278 -1.12 6.44 13.08
C GLU A 278 -2.01 7.16 12.07
N THR A 279 -2.47 8.35 12.44
CA THR A 279 -3.30 9.18 11.55
C THR A 279 -2.45 10.06 10.63
N SER A 280 -2.82 10.12 9.36
CA SER A 280 -2.29 11.05 8.36
C SER A 280 -3.40 12.01 7.94
N ASP A 281 -3.22 13.30 8.19
CA ASP A 281 -4.26 14.32 8.03
C ASP A 281 -5.58 13.99 8.79
N GLY A 282 -5.46 13.34 9.95
CA GLY A 282 -6.61 12.92 10.78
C GLY A 282 -7.35 11.68 10.29
N ILE A 283 -6.77 10.90 9.38
CA ILE A 283 -7.32 9.64 8.85
C ILE A 283 -6.29 8.53 9.02
N TYR A 284 -6.69 7.36 9.51
CA TYR A 284 -5.87 6.15 9.63
C TYR A 284 -5.52 5.58 8.24
N CYS A 285 -4.41 6.08 7.71
CA CYS A 285 -3.82 5.63 6.46
C CYS A 285 -2.33 6.00 6.43
N ALA A 286 -1.53 5.22 5.72
CA ALA A 286 -0.14 5.59 5.48
C ALA A 286 0.29 5.36 4.02
N GLY A 287 1.09 6.28 3.51
CA GLY A 287 1.70 6.24 2.19
C GLY A 287 0.82 6.83 1.08
N PRO A 288 1.26 6.70 -0.19
CA PRO A 288 2.47 6.02 -0.65
C PRO A 288 3.77 6.79 -0.30
N ALA A 289 4.67 6.14 0.45
CA ALA A 289 6.00 6.66 0.76
C ALA A 289 7.06 6.04 -0.14
N SER A 290 7.92 6.85 -0.75
CA SER A 290 8.97 6.34 -1.63
C SER A 290 10.02 5.56 -0.85
N LEU A 291 10.32 4.31 -1.22
CA LEU A 291 11.42 3.54 -0.62
C LEU A 291 12.77 4.26 -0.78
N VAL A 292 12.95 4.98 -1.88
CA VAL A 292 14.16 5.81 -2.10
C VAL A 292 14.23 6.94 -1.07
N ALA A 293 13.10 7.55 -0.71
CA ALA A 293 13.07 8.59 0.32
C ALA A 293 13.35 7.99 1.71
N ILE A 294 12.71 6.87 2.05
CA ILE A 294 12.90 6.15 3.32
C ILE A 294 14.39 5.78 3.48
N LYS A 295 14.97 5.09 2.50
CA LYS A 295 16.37 4.64 2.54
C LYS A 295 17.38 5.77 2.71
N ASN A 296 17.10 6.92 2.12
CA ASN A 296 17.98 8.08 2.21
C ASN A 296 17.68 9.00 3.40
N GLY A 297 16.69 8.68 4.24
CA GLY A 297 16.28 9.53 5.35
C GLY A 297 15.65 10.86 4.92
N ASN A 298 15.10 10.93 3.70
CA ASN A 298 14.42 12.13 3.18
C ASN A 298 12.99 12.22 3.72
N VAL A 299 12.86 12.29 5.06
CA VAL A 299 11.58 12.22 5.76
C VAL A 299 10.61 13.37 5.44
N GLY A 300 11.09 14.49 4.90
CA GLY A 300 10.24 15.58 4.41
C GLY A 300 9.48 15.29 3.11
N VAL A 301 9.72 14.15 2.47
CA VAL A 301 9.01 13.74 1.23
C VAL A 301 7.67 13.13 1.59
N THR A 302 6.59 13.54 0.93
CA THR A 302 5.27 12.96 1.15
C THR A 302 5.11 11.60 0.45
N PHE A 303 4.27 10.71 0.97
CA PHE A 303 3.42 10.83 2.14
C PHE A 303 3.98 9.98 3.28
N ASP A 304 3.82 10.42 4.53
CA ASP A 304 4.04 9.60 5.74
C ASP A 304 5.44 8.95 5.85
N THR A 305 6.42 9.48 5.11
CA THR A 305 7.81 9.00 5.14
C THR A 305 8.43 9.04 6.53
N PRO A 306 8.19 10.05 7.41
CA PRO A 306 8.72 10.03 8.77
C PRO A 306 8.24 8.79 9.55
N PHE A 307 6.94 8.51 9.54
CA PHE A 307 6.35 7.35 10.22
C PHE A 307 6.97 6.04 9.73
N ILE A 308 6.94 5.79 8.41
CA ILE A 308 7.48 4.54 7.85
C ILE A 308 9.01 4.44 8.04
N PHE A 309 9.72 5.57 8.09
CA PHE A 309 11.15 5.59 8.42
C PHE A 309 11.40 5.16 9.87
N ALA A 310 10.59 5.63 10.82
CA ALA A 310 10.66 5.21 12.22
C ALA A 310 10.47 3.69 12.34
N GLU A 311 9.45 3.13 11.66
CA GLU A 311 9.14 1.69 11.70
C GLU A 311 10.35 0.79 11.40
N VAL A 312 11.25 1.24 10.50
CA VAL A 312 12.41 0.47 10.04
C VAL A 312 13.75 0.92 10.61
N ASN A 313 13.83 2.09 11.23
CA ASN A 313 15.13 2.69 11.58
C ASN A 313 15.16 3.58 12.83
N ALA A 314 14.09 3.64 13.62
CA ALA A 314 14.09 4.33 14.91
C ALA A 314 15.18 3.78 15.86
N ASP A 315 15.82 4.67 16.61
CA ASP A 315 16.66 4.26 17.73
C ASP A 315 15.79 4.15 18.99
N LYS A 316 16.07 3.17 19.84
CA LYS A 316 15.38 3.03 21.12
C LYS A 316 16.10 3.84 22.18
N VAL A 317 15.37 4.67 22.91
CA VAL A 317 15.91 5.57 23.93
C VAL A 317 15.34 5.16 25.28
N HIS A 318 16.23 4.84 26.22
CA HIS A 318 15.87 4.53 27.59
C HIS A 318 16.08 5.77 28.44
N TRP A 319 15.00 6.28 29.03
CA TRP A 319 15.00 7.41 29.95
C TRP A 319 14.99 6.87 31.37
N VAL A 320 16.15 6.94 32.03
CA VAL A 320 16.34 6.38 33.36
C VAL A 320 16.34 7.52 34.37
N LYS A 321 15.33 7.56 35.22
CA LYS A 321 15.24 8.53 36.30
C LYS A 321 16.24 8.15 37.39
N GLN A 322 17.06 9.10 37.82
CA GLN A 322 18.06 8.90 38.85
C GLN A 322 17.51 9.30 40.23
N LYS A 323 18.10 8.77 41.30
CA LYS A 323 17.69 9.07 42.70
C LYS A 323 17.81 10.55 43.07
N ASP A 324 18.65 11.31 42.38
CA ASP A 324 18.79 12.75 42.55
C ASP A 324 17.77 13.58 41.74
N GLY A 325 16.87 12.90 41.01
CA GLY A 325 15.84 13.49 40.16
C GLY A 325 16.31 13.85 38.74
N SER A 326 17.59 13.63 38.40
CA SER A 326 18.07 13.78 37.01
C SER A 326 17.58 12.63 36.12
N VAL A 327 17.63 12.82 34.80
CA VAL A 327 17.26 11.78 33.82
C VAL A 327 18.45 11.49 32.92
N GLU A 328 18.89 10.24 32.93
CA GLU A 328 19.91 9.72 32.03
C GLU A 328 19.28 9.15 30.76
N LYS A 329 19.93 9.33 29.62
CA LYS A 329 19.49 8.75 28.33
C LYS A 329 20.47 7.69 27.87
N LEU A 330 19.99 6.46 27.70
CA LEU A 330 20.75 5.37 27.09
C LEU A 330 20.17 5.06 25.72
N PHE A 331 21.04 4.94 24.72
CA PHE A 331 20.62 4.69 23.33
C PHE A 331 20.88 3.23 22.96
N GLU A 332 19.82 2.48 22.65
CA GLU A 332 19.90 1.16 22.05
C GLU A 332 19.65 1.29 20.54
N ARG A 333 20.74 1.25 19.78
CA ARG A 333 20.71 1.44 18.32
C ARG A 333 20.58 0.10 17.61
N ARG A 334 20.06 0.14 16.39
CA ARG A 334 20.02 -1.02 15.47
C ARG A 334 19.16 -2.17 16.02
N VAL A 335 18.08 -1.87 16.71
CA VAL A 335 17.18 -2.89 17.29
C VAL A 335 15.96 -3.17 16.43
N VAL A 336 15.49 -2.18 15.68
CA VAL A 336 14.29 -2.29 14.83
C VAL A 336 14.64 -2.53 13.35
N GLY A 337 13.63 -2.87 12.56
CA GLY A 337 13.78 -2.94 11.11
C GLY A 337 14.60 -4.12 10.62
N LYS A 338 14.36 -5.32 11.15
CA LYS A 338 15.18 -6.50 10.89
C LYS A 338 14.57 -7.38 9.81
N LYS A 339 15.42 -7.91 8.92
CA LYS A 339 15.06 -8.94 7.92
C LYS A 339 13.77 -8.60 7.17
N ILE A 340 13.64 -7.37 6.67
CA ILE A 340 12.46 -6.92 5.95
C ILE A 340 12.28 -7.87 4.75
N SER A 341 11.14 -8.54 4.69
CA SER A 341 10.95 -9.73 3.87
C SER A 341 9.75 -9.61 2.94
N THR A 342 9.90 -10.10 1.72
CA THR A 342 8.79 -10.33 0.80
C THR A 342 8.93 -11.69 0.11
N LYS A 343 7.91 -12.12 -0.62
CA LYS A 343 8.01 -13.32 -1.46
C LYS A 343 8.78 -12.98 -2.73
N ARG A 344 9.81 -13.79 -3.02
CA ARG A 344 10.66 -13.67 -4.20
C ARG A 344 9.85 -13.87 -5.48
N ALA A 345 10.06 -12.99 -6.46
CA ALA A 345 9.49 -13.18 -7.81
C ALA A 345 10.13 -14.38 -8.51
N GLY A 346 9.31 -15.14 -9.25
CA GLY A 346 9.77 -16.30 -10.02
C GLY A 346 10.11 -17.54 -9.19
N SER A 347 9.89 -17.52 -7.87
CA SER A 347 9.99 -18.73 -7.06
C SER A 347 8.89 -19.74 -7.45
N SER A 348 9.22 -21.04 -7.42
CA SER A 348 8.22 -22.09 -7.55
C SER A 348 7.18 -21.96 -6.44
N ARG A 349 5.95 -22.44 -6.68
CA ARG A 349 4.86 -22.49 -5.69
C ARG A 349 5.20 -23.47 -4.57
N ASP A 350 6.12 -23.07 -3.71
CA ASP A 350 6.48 -23.80 -2.51
C ASP A 350 5.64 -23.26 -1.35
N PHE A 351 4.58 -24.00 -1.04
CA PHE A 351 3.72 -23.73 0.12
C PHE A 351 4.21 -24.45 1.38
N SER A 352 5.44 -24.96 1.39
CA SER A 352 6.08 -25.43 2.61
C SER A 352 6.05 -24.31 3.66
N VAL A 353 5.65 -24.71 4.86
CA VAL A 353 5.66 -23.90 6.08
C VAL A 353 6.92 -24.19 6.90
N ASP A 354 7.89 -24.89 6.33
CA ASP A 354 9.14 -25.18 7.01
C ASP A 354 10.01 -23.92 7.13
N MET A 355 10.92 -23.93 8.10
CA MET A 355 11.74 -22.77 8.42
C MET A 355 12.70 -22.37 7.30
N TRP A 356 12.89 -23.21 6.26
CA TRP A 356 13.85 -22.93 5.20
C TRP A 356 13.38 -21.76 4.32
N ASN A 357 12.06 -21.61 4.12
CA ASN A 357 11.43 -20.52 3.37
C ASN A 357 12.25 -20.09 2.12
N PRO A 358 12.53 -21.00 1.17
CA PRO A 358 13.46 -20.73 0.06
C PRO A 358 12.98 -19.61 -0.86
N ASP A 359 11.68 -19.31 -0.83
CA ASP A 359 11.05 -18.23 -1.56
C ASP A 359 11.06 -16.87 -0.82
N ARG A 360 11.65 -16.79 0.38
CA ARG A 360 11.85 -15.51 1.07
C ARG A 360 12.93 -14.69 0.40
N GLU A 361 12.61 -13.44 0.14
CA GLU A 361 13.55 -12.43 -0.30
C GLU A 361 13.73 -11.40 0.82
N ASP A 362 14.98 -11.24 1.26
CA ASP A 362 15.34 -10.19 2.21
C ASP A 362 15.60 -8.90 1.43
N ILE A 363 14.79 -7.88 1.70
CA ILE A 363 14.81 -6.57 1.05
C ILE A 363 15.18 -5.46 2.03
N THR A 364 15.81 -5.79 3.16
CA THR A 364 16.23 -4.81 4.17
C THR A 364 17.10 -3.69 3.58
N ASP A 365 17.95 -4.05 2.61
CA ASP A 365 18.83 -3.11 1.92
C ASP A 365 18.07 -2.11 1.04
N GLN A 366 16.80 -2.35 0.72
CA GLN A 366 15.94 -1.41 0.00
C GLN A 366 15.38 -0.31 0.91
N TYR A 367 15.28 -0.56 2.22
CA TYR A 367 14.75 0.37 3.22
C TYR A 367 15.83 1.12 4.00
N LYS A 368 17.01 0.54 4.17
CA LYS A 368 18.10 1.19 4.91
C LYS A 368 19.48 0.73 4.46
N TYR A 369 20.47 1.57 4.73
CA TYR A 369 21.86 1.21 4.51
C TYR A 369 22.32 0.14 5.51
N PRO A 370 23.29 -0.72 5.15
CA PRO A 370 23.88 -1.69 6.07
C PRO A 370 24.39 -1.01 7.34
N GLU A 371 24.15 -1.63 8.49
CA GLU A 371 24.55 -1.10 9.78
C GLU A 371 26.08 -0.92 9.84
N GLY A 372 26.55 0.28 10.22
CA GLY A 372 27.97 0.63 10.26
C GLY A 372 28.52 1.25 8.96
N HIS A 373 27.70 1.37 7.92
CA HIS A 373 28.00 2.21 6.76
C HIS A 373 27.88 3.70 7.14
N GLN A 374 28.70 4.61 6.58
CA GLN A 374 28.60 6.06 6.90
C GLN A 374 27.19 6.63 6.70
N ARG A 375 26.50 6.22 5.65
CA ARG A 375 25.10 6.64 5.41
C ARG A 375 24.07 5.98 6.34
N SER A 376 24.44 4.93 7.08
CA SER A 376 23.58 4.37 8.14
C SER A 376 23.60 5.23 9.42
N GLU A 377 24.48 6.22 9.47
CA GLU A 377 24.52 7.25 10.52
C GLU A 377 23.68 8.48 10.15
N LEU A 378 22.98 8.48 9.00
CA LEU A 378 21.97 9.49 8.72
C LEU A 378 20.87 9.38 9.80
N ARG A 379 20.90 10.32 10.74
CA ARG A 379 19.96 10.44 11.86
C ARG A 379 19.13 11.71 11.69
N PHE A 380 17.97 11.72 12.33
CA PHE A 380 17.19 12.94 12.48
C PHE A 380 18.03 14.00 13.20
N GLY A 381 18.08 15.22 12.66
CA GLY A 381 18.80 16.36 13.24
C GLY A 381 20.22 16.60 12.70
N GLU A 382 20.81 15.69 11.93
CA GLU A 382 21.97 16.05 11.12
C GLU A 382 21.50 16.88 9.92
N PRO A 383 22.08 18.07 9.67
CA PRO A 383 21.72 18.86 8.51
C PRO A 383 22.16 18.10 7.26
N MET A 384 21.25 17.32 6.69
CA MET A 384 21.29 17.15 5.24
C MET A 384 21.22 18.56 4.66
N ARG A 385 22.16 18.87 3.76
CA ARG A 385 22.02 19.95 2.80
C ARG A 385 20.82 19.64 1.91
N CYS A 386 19.63 19.62 2.49
CA CYS A 386 18.40 19.79 1.78
C CYS A 386 18.52 21.21 1.26
N GLN A 387 18.85 21.36 -0.03
CA GLN A 387 18.46 22.54 -0.77
C GLN A 387 16.94 22.58 -0.73
N GLN A 388 16.39 23.00 0.41
CA GLN A 388 15.04 23.52 0.51
C GLN A 388 15.06 24.78 -0.35
N ASN A 389 14.83 24.61 -1.65
CA ASN A 389 14.15 25.63 -2.41
C ASN A 389 12.77 25.73 -1.78
N GLN A 390 12.68 26.56 -0.74
CA GLN A 390 11.43 27.04 -0.20
C GLN A 390 10.65 27.59 -1.40
N LEU A 391 9.61 26.87 -1.80
CA LEU A 391 8.54 27.42 -2.61
C LEU A 391 7.88 28.50 -1.77
N LEU A 392 8.44 29.71 -1.84
CA LEU A 392 7.79 30.95 -1.45
C LEU A 392 6.54 31.07 -2.32
N ILE A 393 5.40 30.59 -1.82
CA ILE A 393 4.09 30.91 -2.35
C ILE A 393 3.89 32.42 -2.10
N LYS A 394 4.38 33.25 -3.02
CA LYS A 394 3.96 34.64 -3.11
C LYS A 394 2.49 34.63 -3.51
N ARG A 395 1.60 34.91 -2.55
CA ARG A 395 0.21 35.29 -2.82
C ARG A 395 0.23 36.47 -3.79
N VAL A 396 -0.09 36.22 -5.05
CA VAL A 396 -0.38 37.28 -6.02
C VAL A 396 -1.80 37.77 -5.71
N ILE A 397 -1.89 38.85 -4.94
CA ILE A 397 -3.14 39.60 -4.79
C ILE A 397 -3.32 40.39 -6.10
N VAL A 398 -4.15 39.89 -6.99
CA VAL A 398 -4.60 40.65 -8.16
C VAL A 398 -5.56 41.73 -7.67
N LYS A 399 -5.08 42.97 -7.57
CA LYS A 399 -5.96 44.13 -7.47
C LYS A 399 -6.65 44.32 -8.82
N ARG A 400 -7.97 44.24 -8.85
CA ARG A 400 -8.77 44.81 -9.94
C ARG A 400 -8.63 46.33 -9.86
N THR A 401 -8.04 46.92 -10.88
CA THR A 401 -8.25 48.31 -11.29
C THR A 401 -8.34 48.33 -12.80
#